data_AF-A0A1T4XMS4-F1
#
_entry.id   AF-A0A1T4XMS4-F1
#
_cell.length_a   1.000
_cell.length_b   1.000
_cell.length_c   1.000
_cell.angle_alpha   90.00
_cell.angle_beta   90.00
_cell.angle_gamma   90.00
#
_symmetry.space_group_name_H-M   'P 1'
#
loop_
_entity.id
_entity.type
_entity.pdbx_description
1 polymer ?
#
loop_
_entity_poly.entity_id
_entity_poly.type
_entity_poly.pdbx_seq_one_letter_code
_entity_poly.pdbx_strand_id
1 'polypeptide(L)'
;MHLKSSLSWCASLLALTTSLATTASFAEPHVPYKIQMSRTQPDQPLRKSTIMGRVKDEFAGRILSIEPQTDRGPDCHVVKLMGDDGEFRIIHVSCTK
;
A
#
# COMPACT_ATOMS: atom_id res chain seq x y z
N MET A 1 -61.83 -34.16 -5.87
CA MET A 1 -61.36 -32.89 -5.29
C MET A 1 -59.85 -32.78 -5.48
N HIS A 2 -59.40 -31.75 -6.21
CA HIS A 2 -58.08 -31.07 -6.17
C HIS A 2 -56.78 -31.90 -6.28
N LEU A 3 -55.73 -31.54 -7.02
CA LEU A 3 -55.41 -30.43 -7.92
C LEU A 3 -54.15 -30.87 -8.73
N LYS A 4 -54.05 -30.42 -9.98
CA LYS A 4 -52.96 -30.69 -10.94
C LYS A 4 -51.56 -30.35 -10.38
N SER A 5 -50.55 -31.16 -10.71
CA SER A 5 -49.15 -30.74 -10.70
C SER A 5 -48.59 -30.87 -12.12
N SER A 6 -48.28 -29.75 -12.74
CA SER A 6 -47.68 -29.62 -14.07
C SER A 6 -46.19 -29.32 -13.91
N LEU A 7 -45.32 -30.19 -14.40
CA LEU A 7 -43.91 -29.86 -14.64
C LEU A 7 -43.58 -30.21 -16.08
N SER A 8 -43.40 -29.19 -16.92
CA SER A 8 -42.92 -29.36 -18.28
C SER A 8 -42.37 -28.06 -18.83
N TRP A 9 -41.03 -28.00 -18.89
CA TRP A 9 -40.20 -27.51 -20.00
C TRP A 9 -38.96 -26.73 -19.55
N CYS A 10 -37.83 -27.44 -19.65
CA CYS A 10 -36.49 -26.87 -19.65
C CYS A 10 -36.26 -26.14 -20.98
N ALA A 11 -36.13 -24.82 -20.94
CA ALA A 11 -35.53 -24.05 -22.02
C ALA A 11 -34.15 -23.59 -21.54
N SER A 12 -33.10 -24.34 -21.89
CA SER A 12 -31.72 -23.94 -21.62
C SER A 12 -31.25 -23.00 -22.73
N LEU A 13 -31.33 -21.69 -22.48
CA LEU A 13 -30.71 -20.67 -23.33
C LEU A 13 -29.21 -20.60 -22.99
N LEU A 14 -28.38 -21.12 -23.88
CA LEU A 14 -26.92 -20.93 -23.86
C LEU A 14 -26.59 -19.49 -24.29
N ALA A 15 -26.53 -18.57 -23.32
CA ALA A 15 -25.98 -17.24 -23.54
C ALA A 15 -24.45 -17.32 -23.47
N LEU A 16 -23.79 -17.22 -24.63
CA LEU A 16 -22.33 -17.14 -24.72
C LEU A 16 -21.89 -15.72 -24.33
N THR A 17 -21.61 -15.50 -23.04
CA THR A 17 -21.13 -14.22 -22.53
C THR A 17 -19.62 -14.10 -22.75
N THR A 18 -19.21 -13.42 -23.83
CA THR A 18 -17.82 -12.99 -24.00
C THR A 18 -17.50 -11.94 -22.94
N SER A 19 -16.91 -12.38 -21.84
CA SER A 19 -16.50 -11.50 -20.75
C SER A 19 -15.27 -10.74 -21.22
N LEU A 20 -15.41 -9.46 -21.55
CA LEU A 20 -14.26 -8.56 -21.66
C LEU A 20 -13.64 -8.46 -20.27
N ALA A 21 -12.50 -9.12 -20.08
CA ALA A 21 -11.72 -8.99 -18.86
C ALA A 21 -11.07 -7.60 -18.86
N THR A 22 -11.72 -6.64 -18.23
CA THR A 22 -11.15 -5.32 -17.96
C THR A 22 -10.01 -5.49 -16.94
N THR A 23 -8.76 -5.49 -17.41
CA THR A 23 -7.60 -5.43 -16.51
C THR A 23 -7.50 -4.03 -15.93
N ALA A 24 -8.02 -3.85 -14.72
CA ALA A 24 -7.79 -2.62 -13.95
C ALA A 24 -6.31 -2.56 -13.56
N SER A 25 -5.53 -1.72 -14.26
CA SER A 25 -4.20 -1.31 -13.80
C SER A 25 -4.39 -0.23 -12.75
N PHE A 26 -4.24 -0.58 -11.48
CA PHE A 26 -4.18 0.40 -10.40
C PHE A 26 -2.80 1.04 -10.44
N ALA A 27 -2.74 2.31 -10.87
CA ALA A 27 -1.55 3.12 -10.68
C ALA A 27 -1.26 3.22 -9.18
N GLU A 28 -0.05 2.86 -8.75
CA GLU A 28 0.35 3.09 -7.37
C GLU A 28 0.25 4.59 -7.05
N PRO A 29 -0.26 4.96 -5.86
CA PRO A 29 -0.24 6.35 -5.41
C PRO A 29 1.20 6.87 -5.52
N HIS A 30 1.42 7.94 -6.28
CA HIS A 30 2.74 8.53 -6.42
C HIS A 30 3.17 9.05 -5.04
N VAL A 31 4.07 8.33 -4.38
CA VAL A 31 4.69 8.76 -3.11
C VAL A 31 5.96 9.52 -3.48
N PRO A 32 5.96 10.86 -3.40
CA PRO A 32 7.03 11.68 -3.94
C PRO A 32 8.33 11.59 -3.13
N TYR A 33 8.25 11.27 -1.83
CA TYR A 33 9.41 11.25 -0.93
C TYR A 33 9.79 9.83 -0.54
N LYS A 34 11.00 9.41 -0.93
CA LYS A 34 11.55 8.09 -0.62
C LYS A 34 12.98 8.23 -0.13
N ILE A 35 13.31 7.52 0.94
CA ILE A 35 14.68 7.36 1.44
C ILE A 35 14.99 5.88 1.40
N GLN A 36 16.10 5.51 0.75
CA GLN A 36 16.61 4.15 0.83
C GLN A 36 17.77 4.10 1.84
N MET A 37 17.72 3.13 2.74
CA MET A 37 18.79 2.89 3.71
C MET A 37 18.99 1.41 3.97
N SER A 38 20.24 1.06 4.26
CA SER A 38 20.66 -0.31 4.55
C SER A 38 20.87 -0.49 6.06
N ARG A 39 20.67 -1.72 6.53
CA ARG A 39 20.98 -2.10 7.91
C ARG A 39 22.50 -2.00 8.14
N THR A 40 22.90 -1.45 9.28
CA THR A 40 24.31 -1.49 9.73
C THR A 40 24.73 -2.91 10.09
N GLN A 41 23.80 -3.70 10.63
CA GLN A 41 23.98 -5.12 10.93
C GLN A 41 22.85 -5.92 10.26
N PRO A 42 23.14 -6.89 9.38
CA PRO A 42 22.11 -7.58 8.58
C PRO A 42 21.00 -8.21 9.42
N ASP A 43 21.35 -8.71 10.60
CA ASP A 43 20.45 -9.45 11.49
C ASP A 43 19.62 -8.54 12.41
N GLN A 44 19.85 -7.23 12.38
CA GLN A 44 19.11 -6.27 13.21
C GLN A 44 18.23 -5.36 12.33
N PRO A 45 16.93 -5.22 12.65
CA PRO A 45 16.07 -4.30 11.92
C PRO A 45 16.52 -2.85 12.11
N LEU A 46 16.10 -1.98 11.20
CA LEU A 46 16.38 -0.56 11.31
C LEU A 46 15.82 0.04 12.61
N ARG A 47 16.69 0.66 13.40
CA ARG A 47 16.29 1.36 14.62
C ARG A 47 15.60 2.67 14.28
N LYS A 48 14.54 3.02 15.02
CA LYS A 48 13.83 4.30 14.87
C LYS A 48 14.74 5.52 14.98
N SER A 49 15.76 5.47 15.84
CA SER A 49 16.74 6.57 15.99
C SER A 49 17.57 6.79 14.72
N THR A 50 17.96 5.71 14.04
CA THR A 50 18.70 5.77 12.78
C THR A 50 17.83 6.35 11.67
N ILE A 51 16.57 5.91 11.58
CA ILE A 51 15.58 6.48 10.64
C ILE A 51 15.40 7.97 10.91
N MET A 52 15.18 8.35 12.17
CA MET A 52 15.00 9.75 12.57
C MET A 52 16.22 10.62 12.19
N GLY A 53 17.43 10.13 12.45
CA GLY A 53 18.66 10.84 12.07
C GLY A 53 18.71 11.09 10.58
N ARG A 54 18.57 10.03 9.77
CA ARG A 54 18.64 10.14 8.32
C ARG A 54 17.57 11.05 7.73
N VAL A 55 16.33 10.96 8.22
CA VAL A 55 15.24 11.84 7.76
C VAL A 55 15.57 13.30 8.04
N LYS A 56 16.13 13.61 9.21
CA LYS A 56 16.53 14.99 9.57
C LYS A 56 17.72 15.51 8.78
N ASP A 57 18.60 14.63 8.31
CA ASP A 57 19.72 15.02 7.44
C ASP A 57 19.23 15.45 6.04
N GLU A 58 18.09 14.92 5.57
CA GLU A 58 17.54 15.19 4.23
C GLU A 58 16.38 16.20 4.23
N PHE A 59 15.60 16.26 5.31
CA PHE A 59 14.39 17.07 5.40
C PHE A 59 14.40 17.94 6.66
N ALA A 60 14.42 19.26 6.46
CA ALA A 60 14.20 20.23 7.52
C ALA A 60 12.75 20.17 8.00
N GLY A 61 12.55 20.26 9.32
CA GLY A 61 11.23 20.23 9.93
C GLY A 61 11.11 19.34 11.16
N ARG A 62 9.85 19.16 11.58
CA ARG A 62 9.47 18.35 12.74
C ARG A 62 8.87 17.02 12.30
N ILE A 63 9.51 15.93 12.69
CA ILE A 63 8.93 14.59 12.59
C ILE A 63 7.75 14.47 13.56
N LEU A 64 6.59 14.11 13.02
CA LEU A 64 5.35 13.93 13.77
C LEU A 64 5.15 12.46 14.17
N SER A 65 5.44 11.53 13.27
CA SER A 65 5.40 10.09 13.57
C SER A 65 6.35 9.27 12.69
N ILE A 66 6.72 8.09 13.21
CA ILE A 66 7.48 7.05 12.51
C ILE A 66 6.76 5.73 12.77
N GLU A 67 6.11 5.20 11.73
CA GLU A 67 5.23 4.02 11.79
C GLU A 67 5.81 2.91 10.90
N PRO A 68 5.97 1.68 11.40
CA PRO A 68 6.39 0.55 10.57
C PRO A 68 5.26 0.16 9.58
N GLN A 69 5.64 -0.19 8.35
CA GLN A 69 4.74 -0.69 7.31
C GLN A 69 5.21 -2.07 6.83
N THR A 70 4.96 -3.09 7.65
CA THR A 70 5.46 -4.46 7.43
C THR A 70 4.93 -5.09 6.15
N ASP A 71 3.79 -4.63 5.64
CA ASP A 71 3.19 -5.05 4.37
C ASP A 71 4.02 -4.64 3.15
N ARG A 72 4.79 -3.54 3.25
CA ARG A 72 5.64 -2.99 2.17
C ARG A 72 7.14 -3.29 2.31
N GLY A 73 7.51 -4.07 3.31
CA GLY A 73 8.88 -4.56 3.52
C GLY A 73 9.21 -4.73 5.01
N PRO A 74 10.16 -5.61 5.37
CA PRO A 74 10.50 -5.88 6.78
C PRO A 74 11.10 -4.66 7.49
N ASP A 75 11.70 -3.74 6.73
CA ASP A 75 12.31 -2.51 7.23
C ASP A 75 11.56 -1.24 6.81
N CYS A 76 10.41 -1.39 6.14
CA CYS A 76 9.66 -0.25 5.63
C CYS A 76 9.06 0.55 6.79
N HIS A 77 9.28 1.85 6.75
CA HIS A 77 8.69 2.80 7.68
C HIS A 77 8.10 3.99 6.92
N VAL A 78 6.95 4.46 7.38
CA VAL A 78 6.34 5.69 6.92
C VAL A 78 6.58 6.78 7.96
N VAL A 79 7.17 7.88 7.52
CA VAL A 79 7.47 9.04 8.36
C VAL A 79 6.58 10.20 7.94
N LYS A 80 5.84 10.74 8.91
CA LYS A 80 5.04 11.96 8.73
C LYS A 80 5.84 13.13 9.25
N LEU A 81 6.08 14.13 8.42
CA LEU A 81 6.92 15.29 8.74
C LEU A 81 6.18 16.59 8.39
N MET A 82 6.25 17.57 9.30
CA MET A 82 5.88 18.96 9.01
C MET A 82 7.16 19.72 8.70
N GLY A 83 7.30 20.21 7.47
CA GLY A 83 8.45 21.01 7.07
C GLY A 83 8.44 22.39 7.72
N ASP A 84 9.61 23.02 7.80
CA ASP A 84 9.74 24.40 8.27
C ASP A 84 9.09 25.41 7.31
N ASP A 85 8.83 24.99 6.07
CA ASP A 85 8.03 25.71 5.08
C ASP A 85 6.51 25.55 5.26
N GLY A 86 6.09 24.76 6.26
CA GLY A 86 4.68 24.47 6.54
C GLY A 86 4.10 23.37 5.65
N GLU A 87 4.89 22.71 4.80
CA GLU A 87 4.42 21.59 4.00
C GLU A 87 4.40 20.28 4.79
N PHE A 88 3.30 19.54 4.65
CA PHE A 88 3.19 18.19 5.20
C PHE A 88 3.75 17.16 4.21
N ARG A 89 4.65 16.30 4.70
CA ARG A 89 5.34 15.29 3.89
C ARG A 89 5.13 13.89 4.48
N ILE A 90 4.83 12.95 3.60
CA ILE A 90 4.83 11.50 3.89
C ILE A 90 6.04 10.91 3.20
N ILE A 91 6.99 10.41 3.98
CA ILE A 91 8.27 9.90 3.51
C ILE A 91 8.31 8.38 3.71
N HIS A 92 8.58 7.63 2.65
CA HIS A 92 8.74 6.18 2.71
C HIS A 92 10.22 5.83 2.87
N VAL A 93 10.55 5.16 3.97
CA VAL A 93 11.92 4.78 4.31
C VAL A 93 12.09 3.28 4.15
N SER A 94 13.01 2.85 3.28
CA SER A 94 13.33 1.44 3.00
C SER A 94 12.14 0.55 2.65
N CYS A 95 11.16 1.11 1.94
CA CYS A 95 10.04 0.36 1.40
C CYS A 95 10.40 -0.24 0.03
N THR A 96 10.05 -1.51 -0.18
CA THR A 96 10.47 -2.31 -1.33
C THR A 96 9.31 -2.77 -2.22
N LYS A 97 8.06 -2.55 -1.77
CA LYS A 97 6.86 -2.75 -2.58
C LYS A 97 6.31 -1.42 -3.05
#